data_AF-A0A5N5G7W2-F1
#
_entry.id   AF-A0A5N5G7W2-F1
#
_cell.length_a   1.000
_cell.length_b   1.000
_cell.length_c   1.000
_cell.angle_alpha   90.00
_cell.angle_beta   90.00
_cell.angle_gamma   90.00
#
_symmetry.space_group_name_H-M   'P 1'
#
loop_
_entity.id
_entity.type
_entity.pdbx_description
1 polymer ?
#
loop_
_entity_poly.entity_id
_entity_poly.type
_entity_poly.pdbx_seq_one_letter_code
_entity_poly.pdbx_strand_id
1 'polypeptide(L)'
;MVMYFQSPPDAWTGLIFSAPLFVIPENMKPSKVHLFLYGLLFGLADTWAAMPDNKMVGKAIKDPAKLKIIASNPRRYTGPPRVGTMREIARMCQYVQDNFSRVTAPFLTVHGTADGVTCPTSSQLLYEKGSSVDKTLKIYDGMYHSLVQGEPDENAEIVLRDMREWIDERVARILYAVSWKSFLAGGMLSFASFTECDARFCPHERILLFGLMWLCVMVLYLFGCVCNPGVLFQSDNVFDNFSGVMAPFLTVHGTADGVTCPTSSQLLYEKGSSADKTLKIYDGMYHSLVQGEPDKNAEIVLRDMREWIDKRVARYGNKAKGLEEGI
;
A
#
# COMPACT_ATOMS: atom_id res chain seq x y z
N MET A 1 5.15 -2.15 11.25
CA MET A 1 6.27 -1.63 12.07
C MET A 1 7.16 -2.73 12.63
N VAL A 2 6.62 -3.76 13.29
CA VAL A 2 7.43 -4.88 13.80
C VAL A 2 8.23 -5.58 12.69
N MET A 3 7.60 -5.87 11.55
CA MET A 3 8.29 -6.42 10.37
C MET A 3 9.43 -5.52 9.89
N TYR A 4 9.22 -4.20 9.87
CA TYR A 4 10.25 -3.23 9.48
C TYR A 4 11.47 -3.33 10.41
N PHE A 5 11.27 -3.38 11.73
CA PHE A 5 12.38 -3.53 12.69
C PHE A 5 13.12 -4.87 12.63
N GLN A 6 12.52 -5.89 12.02
CA GLN A 6 13.12 -7.21 11.82
C GLN A 6 13.74 -7.38 10.43
N SER A 7 13.51 -6.41 9.54
CA SER A 7 14.05 -6.45 8.18
C SER A 7 15.47 -5.89 8.13
N PRO A 8 16.27 -6.28 7.13
CA PRO A 8 17.52 -5.59 6.82
C PRO A 8 17.30 -4.08 6.61
N PRO A 9 18.27 -3.20 6.97
CA PRO A 9 18.11 -1.75 6.94
C PRO A 9 17.60 -1.17 5.62
N ASP A 10 17.97 -1.77 4.48
CA ASP A 10 17.65 -1.26 3.14
C ASP A 10 16.52 -2.05 2.44
N ALA A 11 15.81 -2.90 3.19
CA ALA A 11 14.73 -3.72 2.61
C ALA A 11 13.50 -2.88 2.18
N TRP A 12 13.36 -1.66 2.70
CA TRP A 12 12.17 -0.83 2.51
C TRP A 12 12.55 0.55 1.97
N THR A 13 12.09 0.86 0.76
CA THR A 13 12.31 2.17 0.11
C THR A 13 11.35 3.25 0.61
N GLY A 14 10.26 2.86 1.28
CA GLY A 14 9.30 3.78 1.87
C GLY A 14 8.19 3.06 2.65
N LEU A 15 7.57 3.76 3.58
CA LEU A 15 6.47 3.26 4.41
C LEU A 15 5.30 4.25 4.39
N ILE A 16 4.06 3.76 4.26
CA ILE A 16 2.85 4.57 4.46
C ILE A 16 2.08 4.00 5.66
N PHE A 17 1.87 4.85 6.66
CA PHE A 17 1.07 4.54 7.84
C PHE A 17 -0.27 5.26 7.77
N SER A 18 -1.37 4.51 7.70
CA SER A 18 -2.72 5.06 7.77
C SER A 18 -3.31 4.77 9.14
N ALA A 19 -3.64 5.83 9.88
CA ALA A 19 -4.16 5.79 11.25
C ALA A 19 -3.50 4.70 12.13
N PRO A 20 -2.16 4.72 12.27
CA PRO A 20 -1.44 3.63 12.91
C PRO A 20 -1.74 3.55 14.40
N LEU A 21 -1.97 2.33 14.91
CA LEU A 21 -2.05 2.07 16.34
C LEU A 21 -0.63 1.99 16.94
N PHE A 22 -0.08 3.13 17.35
CA PHE A 22 1.14 3.15 18.17
C PHE A 22 0.89 3.47 19.64
N VAL A 23 -0.19 4.21 19.93
CA VAL A 23 -0.65 4.50 21.29
C VAL A 23 -2.10 4.05 21.41
N ILE A 24 -2.40 3.27 22.44
CA ILE A 24 -3.79 2.89 22.76
C ILE A 24 -4.45 4.13 23.41
N PRO A 25 -5.60 4.60 22.91
CA PRO A 25 -6.36 5.66 23.56
C PRO A 25 -6.65 5.35 25.02
N GLU A 26 -6.60 6.34 25.92
CA GLU A 26 -6.72 6.10 27.36
C GLU A 26 -8.05 5.45 27.77
N ASN A 27 -9.15 5.80 27.09
CA ASN A 27 -10.47 5.16 27.28
C ASN A 27 -10.54 3.71 26.77
N MET A 28 -9.57 3.27 25.98
CA MET A 28 -9.47 1.91 25.42
C MET A 28 -8.34 1.10 26.06
N LYS A 29 -7.54 1.73 26.91
CA LYS A 29 -6.41 1.10 27.58
C LYS A 29 -6.92 0.16 28.67
N PRO A 30 -6.64 -1.14 28.58
CA PRO A 30 -7.05 -2.07 29.62
C PRO A 30 -6.35 -1.71 30.92
N SER A 31 -7.08 -1.81 32.04
CA SER A 31 -6.49 -1.57 33.37
C SER A 31 -5.29 -2.48 33.58
N LYS A 32 -4.15 -1.89 33.98
CA LYS A 32 -2.93 -2.65 34.27
C LYS A 32 -3.17 -3.70 35.36
N VAL A 33 -4.02 -3.39 36.33
CA VAL A 33 -4.43 -4.34 37.38
C VAL A 33 -5.23 -5.49 36.79
N HIS A 34 -6.20 -5.23 35.89
CA HIS A 34 -6.93 -6.31 35.22
C HIS A 34 -6.01 -7.21 34.41
N LEU A 35 -5.12 -6.64 33.58
CA LEU A 35 -4.17 -7.44 32.80
C LEU A 35 -3.22 -8.26 33.69
N PHE A 36 -2.79 -7.70 34.81
CA PHE A 36 -1.97 -8.40 35.80
C PHE A 36 -2.71 -9.58 36.42
N LEU A 37 -3.95 -9.38 36.90
CA LEU A 37 -4.77 -10.44 37.48
C LEU A 37 -5.04 -11.58 36.49
N TYR A 38 -5.35 -11.26 35.24
CA TYR A 38 -5.46 -12.30 34.20
C TYR A 38 -4.12 -12.98 33.91
N GLY A 39 -3.00 -12.27 34.06
CA GLY A 39 -1.65 -12.83 33.95
C GLY A 39 -1.35 -13.90 35.00
N LEU A 40 -1.94 -13.80 36.21
CA LEU A 40 -1.82 -14.81 37.27
C LEU A 40 -2.49 -16.14 36.91
N LEU A 41 -3.29 -16.19 35.85
CA LEU A 41 -3.88 -17.43 35.32
C LEU A 41 -2.95 -18.16 34.34
N PHE A 42 -1.67 -17.78 34.29
CA PHE A 42 -0.60 -18.45 33.53
C PHE A 42 -0.97 -18.77 32.07
N GLY A 43 -1.65 -17.83 31.40
CA GLY A 43 -2.05 -17.94 29.99
C GLY A 43 -3.39 -18.64 29.75
N LEU A 44 -4.01 -19.26 30.76
CA LEU A 44 -5.33 -19.91 30.62
C LEU A 44 -6.43 -18.93 30.19
N ALA A 45 -6.31 -17.67 30.62
CA ALA A 45 -7.27 -16.62 30.29
C ALA A 45 -7.00 -15.92 28.96
N ASP A 46 -5.92 -16.24 28.25
CA ASP A 46 -5.50 -15.46 27.07
C ASP A 46 -6.51 -15.56 25.93
N THR A 47 -7.22 -16.68 25.84
CA THR A 47 -8.27 -16.90 24.86
C THR A 47 -9.62 -16.31 25.29
N TRP A 48 -9.77 -15.84 26.53
CA TRP A 48 -11.06 -15.35 27.04
C TRP A 48 -11.42 -14.00 26.41
N ALA A 49 -12.61 -13.93 25.82
CA ALA A 49 -13.19 -12.71 25.26
C ALA A 49 -13.84 -11.85 26.36
N ALA A 50 -13.02 -11.33 27.27
CA ALA A 50 -13.46 -10.70 28.51
C ALA A 50 -13.04 -9.21 28.64
N MET A 51 -12.40 -8.64 27.62
CA MET A 51 -12.01 -7.23 27.66
C MET A 51 -13.20 -6.34 27.29
N PRO A 52 -13.26 -5.09 27.79
CA PRO A 52 -14.34 -4.16 27.45
C PRO A 52 -14.47 -3.96 25.93
N ASP A 53 -15.68 -4.12 25.40
CA ASP A 53 -15.99 -3.77 24.01
C ASP A 53 -16.41 -2.30 23.91
N ASN A 54 -15.57 -1.51 23.23
CA ASN A 54 -15.76 -0.08 23.04
C ASN A 54 -16.49 0.27 21.73
N LYS A 55 -17.11 -0.72 21.06
CA LYS A 55 -17.87 -0.56 19.79
C LYS A 55 -17.05 0.17 18.73
N MET A 56 -15.85 -0.34 18.45
CA MET A 56 -14.85 0.35 17.62
C MET A 56 -15.34 0.67 16.19
N VAL A 57 -16.18 -0.19 15.61
CA VAL A 57 -16.61 -0.06 14.21
C VAL A 57 -17.34 1.27 13.95
N GLY A 58 -18.26 1.68 14.84
CA GLY A 58 -18.97 2.95 14.69
C GLY A 58 -18.10 4.19 14.93
N LYS A 59 -16.93 4.02 15.54
CA LYS A 59 -15.92 5.06 15.76
C LYS A 59 -14.86 5.09 14.65
N ALA A 60 -14.81 4.03 13.84
CA ALA A 60 -13.83 3.88 12.77
C ALA A 60 -14.34 4.38 11.43
N ILE A 61 -15.64 4.23 11.19
CA ILE A 61 -16.30 4.45 9.90
C ILE A 61 -17.28 5.62 10.03
N LYS A 62 -17.10 6.63 9.18
CA LYS A 62 -17.92 7.84 9.17
C LYS A 62 -19.09 7.73 8.21
N ASP A 63 -18.87 7.15 7.03
CA ASP A 63 -19.90 6.95 6.02
C ASP A 63 -20.88 5.82 6.44
N PRO A 64 -22.18 6.11 6.62
CA PRO A 64 -23.17 5.11 7.03
C PRO A 64 -23.35 3.94 6.04
N ALA A 65 -23.18 4.17 4.74
CA ALA A 65 -23.30 3.12 3.73
C ALA A 65 -22.12 2.15 3.81
N LYS A 66 -20.89 2.69 3.94
CA LYS A 66 -19.68 1.88 4.14
C LYS A 66 -19.70 1.16 5.49
N LEU A 67 -20.24 1.80 6.53
CA LEU A 67 -20.46 1.20 7.84
C LEU A 67 -21.36 -0.03 7.74
N LYS A 68 -22.45 0.04 6.97
CA LYS A 68 -23.36 -1.10 6.77
C LYS A 68 -22.65 -2.29 6.12
N ILE A 69 -21.79 -2.03 5.13
CA ILE A 69 -21.00 -3.07 4.45
C ILE A 69 -20.02 -3.74 5.41
N ILE A 70 -19.29 -2.96 6.21
CA ILE A 70 -18.31 -3.49 7.17
C ILE A 70 -19.01 -4.23 8.32
N ALA A 71 -20.17 -3.72 8.75
CA ALA A 71 -20.96 -4.34 9.79
C ALA A 71 -21.55 -5.68 9.36
N SER A 72 -21.94 -5.84 8.07
CA SER A 72 -22.51 -7.07 7.53
C SER A 72 -21.49 -8.14 7.15
N ASN A 73 -20.19 -7.85 7.21
CA ASN A 73 -19.14 -8.81 6.87
C ASN A 73 -19.16 -10.03 7.84
N PRO A 74 -19.51 -11.25 7.36
CA PRO A 74 -19.60 -12.44 8.21
C PRO A 74 -18.25 -12.94 8.73
N ARG A 75 -17.14 -12.50 8.12
CA ARG A 75 -15.78 -12.82 8.56
C ARG A 75 -15.24 -11.87 9.62
N ARG A 76 -15.99 -10.81 9.96
CA ARG A 76 -15.57 -9.86 11.01
C ARG A 76 -15.82 -10.47 12.39
N TYR A 77 -14.78 -10.47 13.22
CA TYR A 77 -14.95 -10.81 14.63
C TYR A 77 -15.83 -9.77 15.34
N THR A 78 -16.89 -10.21 15.99
CA THR A 78 -17.88 -9.36 16.68
C THR A 78 -17.85 -9.50 18.20
N GLY A 79 -17.07 -10.43 18.73
CA GLY A 79 -16.94 -10.64 20.17
C GLY A 79 -16.09 -9.57 20.85
N PRO A 80 -16.10 -9.53 22.19
CA PRO A 80 -15.19 -8.67 22.95
C PRO A 80 -13.72 -9.03 22.66
N PRO A 81 -12.78 -8.07 22.77
CA PRO A 81 -11.37 -8.37 22.61
C PRO A 81 -10.90 -9.44 23.60
N ARG A 82 -9.99 -10.30 23.14
CA ARG A 82 -9.41 -11.35 23.99
C ARG A 82 -8.33 -10.77 24.88
N VAL A 83 -8.20 -11.32 26.09
CA VAL A 83 -7.19 -10.87 27.08
C VAL A 83 -5.78 -10.91 26.50
N GLY A 84 -5.39 -12.04 25.90
CA GLY A 84 -4.06 -12.22 25.31
C GLY A 84 -3.79 -11.22 24.19
N THR A 85 -4.77 -11.00 23.32
CA THR A 85 -4.69 -10.00 22.24
C THR A 85 -4.45 -8.59 22.78
N MET A 86 -5.22 -8.16 23.79
CA MET A 86 -5.03 -6.83 24.37
C MET A 86 -3.69 -6.68 25.09
N ARG A 87 -3.20 -7.75 25.74
CA ARG A 87 -1.86 -7.76 26.35
C ARG A 87 -0.78 -7.58 25.29
N GLU A 88 -0.85 -8.30 24.18
CA GLU A 88 0.12 -8.20 23.09
C GLU A 88 0.04 -6.87 22.36
N ILE A 89 -1.15 -6.31 22.14
CA ILE A 89 -1.30 -4.96 21.57
C ILE A 89 -0.62 -3.92 22.47
N ALA A 90 -0.84 -3.98 23.79
CA ALA A 90 -0.19 -3.07 24.73
C ALA A 90 1.34 -3.23 24.72
N ARG A 91 1.83 -4.47 24.73
CA ARG A 91 3.26 -4.79 24.64
C ARG A 91 3.89 -4.26 23.35
N MET A 92 3.24 -4.46 22.20
CA MET A 92 3.74 -4.04 20.90
C MET A 92 3.67 -2.52 20.72
N CYS A 93 2.63 -1.86 21.21
CA CYS A 93 2.55 -0.40 21.22
C CYS A 93 3.73 0.21 21.99
N GLN A 94 4.01 -0.32 23.18
CA GLN A 94 5.16 0.12 23.99
C GLN A 94 6.48 -0.13 23.26
N TYR A 95 6.69 -1.37 22.78
CA TYR A 95 7.90 -1.73 22.04
C TYR A 95 8.13 -0.81 20.83
N VAL A 96 7.09 -0.53 20.06
CA VAL A 96 7.20 0.36 18.89
C VAL A 96 7.57 1.79 19.30
N GLN A 97 6.91 2.34 20.33
CA GLN A 97 7.21 3.68 20.84
C GLN A 97 8.66 3.82 21.33
N ASP A 98 9.16 2.82 22.05
CA ASP A 98 10.53 2.79 22.56
C ASP A 98 11.57 2.71 21.44
N ASN A 99 11.16 2.30 20.24
CA ASN A 99 12.01 2.08 19.08
C ASN A 99 11.74 3.05 17.92
N PHE A 100 10.98 4.14 18.12
CA PHE A 100 10.72 5.10 17.04
C PHE A 100 11.99 5.70 16.44
N SER A 101 13.04 5.92 17.23
CA SER A 101 14.34 6.40 16.73
C SER A 101 15.03 5.43 15.75
N ARG A 102 14.61 4.16 15.70
CA ARG A 102 15.14 3.19 14.73
C ARG A 102 14.47 3.29 13.37
N VAL A 103 13.48 4.16 13.21
CA VAL A 103 12.75 4.35 11.95
C VAL A 103 13.52 5.32 11.08
N THR A 104 14.30 4.79 10.15
CA THR A 104 15.17 5.56 9.24
C THR A 104 14.64 5.61 7.82
N ALA A 105 13.80 4.65 7.41
CA ALA A 105 13.22 4.62 6.07
C ALA A 105 12.31 5.84 5.82
N PRO A 106 12.21 6.34 4.58
CA PRO A 106 11.24 7.36 4.24
C PRO A 106 9.82 6.96 4.63
N PHE A 107 9.02 7.86 5.20
CA PHE A 107 7.63 7.52 5.52
C PHE A 107 6.62 8.65 5.39
N LEU A 108 5.39 8.27 5.03
CA LEU A 108 4.18 9.08 5.15
C LEU A 108 3.34 8.53 6.31
N THR A 109 2.89 9.41 7.19
CA THR A 109 1.83 9.07 8.14
C THR A 109 0.61 9.95 7.88
N VAL A 110 -0.56 9.33 7.78
CA VAL A 110 -1.84 10.01 7.62
C VAL A 110 -2.79 9.65 8.76
N HIS A 111 -3.54 10.62 9.29
CA HIS A 111 -4.43 10.42 10.43
C HIS A 111 -5.61 11.41 10.44
N GLY A 112 -6.80 10.98 10.86
CA GLY A 112 -7.95 11.87 11.03
C GLY A 112 -8.08 12.43 12.46
N THR A 113 -8.48 13.69 12.65
CA THR A 113 -8.59 14.29 14.00
C THR A 113 -9.75 13.73 14.82
N ALA A 114 -10.75 13.14 14.18
CA ALA A 114 -11.91 12.51 14.81
C ALA A 114 -11.79 10.97 14.86
N ASP A 115 -10.58 10.42 14.74
CA ASP A 115 -10.32 9.00 14.95
C ASP A 115 -10.69 8.59 16.39
N GLY A 116 -11.72 7.72 16.52
CA GLY A 116 -12.16 7.19 17.81
C GLY A 116 -11.61 5.80 18.14
N VAL A 117 -10.63 5.30 17.39
CA VAL A 117 -9.98 3.98 17.53
C VAL A 117 -8.49 4.13 17.86
N THR A 118 -7.79 5.03 17.17
CA THR A 118 -6.37 5.33 17.43
C THR A 118 -6.18 6.82 17.69
N CYS A 119 -5.03 7.19 18.26
CA CYS A 119 -4.80 8.57 18.67
C CYS A 119 -3.90 9.31 17.66
N PRO A 120 -4.30 10.48 17.12
CA PRO A 120 -3.47 11.27 16.22
C PRO A 120 -2.13 11.70 16.83
N THR A 121 -2.09 11.86 18.15
CA THR A 121 -0.85 12.17 18.88
C THR A 121 0.21 11.09 18.70
N SER A 122 -0.20 9.84 18.45
CA SER A 122 0.72 8.73 18.19
C SER A 122 1.45 8.87 16.85
N SER A 123 0.78 9.42 15.84
CA SER A 123 1.37 9.75 14.55
C SER A 123 2.31 10.95 14.66
N GLN A 124 1.95 11.95 15.48
CA GLN A 124 2.83 13.08 15.80
C GLN A 124 4.09 12.60 16.51
N LEU A 125 3.97 11.71 17.50
CA LEU A 125 5.12 11.14 18.21
C LEU A 125 6.07 10.37 17.28
N LEU A 126 5.56 9.59 16.32
CA LEU A 126 6.40 8.95 15.32
C LEU A 126 7.14 9.98 14.46
N TYR A 127 6.43 11.03 14.02
CA TYR A 127 7.03 12.10 13.23
C TYR A 127 8.14 12.82 13.99
N GLU A 128 7.93 13.11 15.27
CA GLU A 128 8.93 13.78 16.11
C GLU A 128 10.14 12.89 16.40
N LYS A 129 9.90 11.64 16.83
CA LYS A 129 10.95 10.74 17.34
C LYS A 129 11.63 9.88 16.28
N GLY A 130 11.03 9.73 15.10
CA GLY A 130 11.58 8.97 13.99
C GLY A 130 12.87 9.60 13.45
N SER A 131 13.91 8.80 13.23
CA SER A 131 15.20 9.26 12.69
C SER A 131 15.24 9.36 11.16
N SER A 132 14.13 9.11 10.47
CA SER A 132 14.00 9.29 9.03
C SER A 132 14.22 10.76 8.66
N VAL A 133 15.07 10.96 7.66
CA VAL A 133 15.31 12.28 7.04
C VAL A 133 14.17 12.70 6.11
N ASP A 134 13.40 11.73 5.62
CA ASP A 134 12.32 11.94 4.66
C ASP A 134 11.00 11.46 5.24
N LYS A 135 10.43 12.28 6.11
CA LYS A 135 9.19 11.99 6.83
C LYS A 135 8.13 13.05 6.58
N THR A 136 6.90 12.62 6.42
CA THR A 136 5.74 13.49 6.19
C THR A 136 4.60 13.06 7.09
N LEU A 137 3.92 14.02 7.71
CA LEU A 137 2.71 13.80 8.49
C LEU A 137 1.57 14.64 7.92
N LYS A 138 0.44 14.01 7.58
CA LYS A 138 -0.80 14.71 7.22
C LYS A 138 -1.89 14.38 8.23
N ILE A 139 -2.49 15.42 8.79
CA ILE A 139 -3.60 15.32 9.74
C ILE A 139 -4.84 15.91 9.07
N TYR A 140 -5.89 15.11 8.94
CA TYR A 140 -7.13 15.49 8.27
C TYR A 140 -8.21 15.85 9.28
N ASP A 141 -8.68 17.09 9.24
CA ASP A 141 -9.67 17.54 10.21
C ASP A 141 -11.04 16.87 10.01
N GLY A 142 -11.65 16.43 11.11
CA GLY A 142 -12.96 15.80 11.15
C GLY A 142 -13.04 14.39 10.54
N MET A 143 -11.95 13.83 10.00
CA MET A 143 -11.92 12.46 9.47
C MET A 143 -11.75 11.43 10.59
N TYR A 144 -12.33 10.25 10.42
CA TYR A 144 -12.30 9.11 11.35
C TYR A 144 -11.09 8.21 11.07
N HIS A 145 -11.05 7.03 11.70
CA HIS A 145 -9.97 6.06 11.61
C HIS A 145 -9.73 5.52 10.18
N SER A 146 -10.80 5.07 9.53
CA SER A 146 -10.72 4.35 8.25
C SER A 146 -10.70 5.32 7.07
N LEU A 147 -9.59 6.04 6.93
CA LEU A 147 -9.44 7.16 6.00
C LEU A 147 -9.78 6.83 4.54
N VAL A 148 -9.47 5.62 4.06
CA VAL A 148 -9.73 5.22 2.67
C VAL A 148 -11.06 4.48 2.51
N GLN A 149 -11.39 3.59 3.44
CA GLN A 149 -12.54 2.68 3.30
C GLN A 149 -13.78 3.08 4.10
N GLY A 150 -13.69 4.12 4.92
CA GLY A 150 -14.75 4.49 5.86
C GLY A 150 -15.12 5.96 5.92
N GLU A 151 -14.34 6.84 5.28
CA GLU A 151 -14.74 8.22 5.01
C GLU A 151 -15.65 8.31 3.76
N PRO A 152 -16.40 9.40 3.56
CA PRO A 152 -17.03 9.72 2.28
C PRO A 152 -16.03 9.70 1.12
N ASP A 153 -16.49 9.47 -0.11
CA ASP A 153 -15.62 9.31 -1.28
C ASP A 153 -14.73 10.53 -1.52
N GLU A 154 -15.27 11.74 -1.33
CA GLU A 154 -14.53 12.99 -1.51
C GLU A 154 -13.34 13.10 -0.54
N ASN A 155 -13.52 12.63 0.69
CA ASN A 155 -12.47 12.60 1.70
C ASN A 155 -11.44 11.51 1.40
N ALA A 156 -11.89 10.33 1.00
CA ALA A 156 -11.00 9.22 0.64
C ALA A 156 -10.12 9.57 -0.58
N GLU A 157 -10.66 10.28 -1.57
CA GLU A 157 -9.93 10.77 -2.75
C GLU A 157 -8.79 11.72 -2.37
N ILE A 158 -9.01 12.62 -1.39
CA ILE A 158 -7.95 13.50 -0.87
C ILE A 158 -6.80 12.67 -0.29
N VAL A 159 -7.13 11.69 0.55
CA VAL A 159 -6.12 10.82 1.19
C VAL A 159 -5.35 10.00 0.15
N LEU A 160 -6.06 9.42 -0.82
CA LEU A 160 -5.46 8.64 -1.90
C LEU A 160 -4.56 9.48 -2.80
N ARG A 161 -4.99 10.71 -3.14
CA ARG A 161 -4.16 11.66 -3.89
C ARG A 161 -2.87 11.97 -3.14
N ASP A 162 -2.96 12.26 -1.85
CA ASP A 162 -1.81 12.56 -1.01
C ASP A 162 -0.82 11.39 -0.92
N MET A 163 -1.33 10.16 -0.79
CA MET A 163 -0.51 8.96 -0.82
C MET A 163 0.18 8.79 -2.18
N ARG A 164 -0.56 9.01 -3.27
CA ARG A 164 -0.03 8.90 -4.64
C ARG A 164 1.07 9.93 -4.90
N GLU A 165 0.82 11.20 -4.59
CA GLU A 165 1.81 12.28 -4.76
C GLU A 165 3.10 11.97 -3.99
N TRP A 166 2.97 11.50 -2.75
CA TRP A 166 4.12 11.11 -1.93
C TRP A 166 4.94 9.97 -2.55
N ILE A 167 4.28 8.99 -3.19
CA ILE A 167 4.94 7.91 -3.91
C ILE A 167 5.62 8.46 -5.18
N ASP A 168 4.89 9.21 -6.00
CA ASP A 168 5.36 9.75 -7.28
C ASP A 168 6.63 10.61 -7.10
N GLU A 169 6.67 11.46 -6.06
CA GLU A 169 7.84 12.27 -5.72
C GLU A 169 9.10 11.44 -5.41
N ARG A 170 8.95 10.28 -4.75
CA ARG A 170 10.08 9.41 -4.38
C ARG A 170 10.55 8.59 -5.55
N VAL A 171 9.61 8.07 -6.33
CA VAL A 171 9.92 7.39 -7.59
C VAL A 171 10.71 8.33 -8.50
N ALA A 172 10.25 9.58 -8.69
CA ALA A 172 10.97 10.56 -9.48
C ALA A 172 12.40 10.82 -8.96
N ARG A 173 12.57 11.05 -7.64
CA ARG A 173 13.89 11.26 -7.02
C ARG A 173 14.86 10.11 -7.26
N ILE A 174 14.38 8.86 -7.14
CA ILE A 174 15.20 7.67 -7.39
C ILE A 174 15.60 7.60 -8.87
N LEU A 175 14.66 7.87 -9.79
CA LEU A 175 14.93 7.86 -11.23
C LEU A 175 15.96 8.91 -11.64
N TYR A 176 15.88 10.13 -11.11
CA TYR A 176 16.88 11.19 -11.35
C TYR A 176 18.27 10.79 -10.83
N ALA A 177 18.37 10.19 -9.65
CA ALA A 177 19.64 9.76 -9.07
C ALA A 177 20.32 8.65 -9.90
N VAL A 178 19.54 7.73 -10.47
CA VAL A 178 20.04 6.66 -11.36
C VAL A 178 20.52 7.23 -12.70
N SER A 179 19.77 8.15 -13.29
CA SER A 179 20.15 8.84 -14.53
C SER A 179 21.49 9.57 -14.41
N TRP A 180 21.70 10.32 -13.33
CA TRP A 180 22.94 11.07 -13.10
C TRP A 180 24.16 10.17 -12.86
N LYS A 181 24.00 9.08 -12.09
CA LYS A 181 25.07 8.09 -11.90
C LYS A 181 25.47 7.42 -13.22
N SER A 182 24.51 7.20 -14.12
CA SER A 182 24.76 6.64 -15.45
C SER A 182 25.48 7.63 -16.37
N PHE A 183 25.14 8.92 -16.29
CA PHE A 183 25.83 10.00 -17.00
C PHE A 183 27.29 10.19 -16.54
N LEU A 184 27.57 10.07 -15.24
CA LEU A 184 28.93 10.17 -14.71
C LEU A 184 29.78 8.92 -14.95
N ALA A 185 29.16 7.73 -15.01
CA ALA A 185 29.85 6.47 -15.29
C ALA A 185 30.13 6.25 -16.79
N GLY A 186 29.35 6.87 -17.68
CA GLY A 186 29.54 6.84 -19.14
C GLY A 186 30.36 8.03 -19.63
N GLY A 187 31.68 7.95 -19.54
CA GLY A 187 32.58 8.96 -20.11
C GLY A 187 32.27 9.26 -21.58
N MET A 188 32.19 10.55 -21.90
CA MET A 188 32.26 11.19 -23.23
C MET A 188 32.06 10.25 -24.44
N LEU A 189 30.84 9.79 -24.68
CA LEU A 189 30.45 9.25 -25.98
C LEU A 189 29.81 10.37 -26.81
N SER A 190 30.59 10.81 -27.80
CA SER A 190 30.19 11.70 -28.89
C SER A 190 28.84 11.26 -29.46
N PHE A 191 27.83 12.11 -29.33
CA PHE A 191 26.65 12.04 -30.19
C PHE A 191 26.92 12.88 -31.43
N ALA A 192 27.04 12.19 -32.57
CA ALA A 192 27.01 12.79 -33.88
C ALA A 192 25.63 13.45 -34.12
N SER A 193 25.72 14.64 -34.68
CA SER A 193 24.69 15.49 -35.28
C SER A 193 23.53 14.72 -35.93
N PHE A 194 22.30 15.00 -35.47
CA PHE A 194 21.13 15.01 -36.32
C PHE A 194 20.52 16.42 -36.28
N THR A 195 20.53 17.05 -37.45
CA THR A 195 20.10 18.42 -37.75
C THR A 195 18.57 18.52 -37.85
N GLU A 196 18.05 19.61 -37.28
CA GLU A 196 16.85 20.39 -37.66
C GLU A 196 15.59 19.66 -38.17
N CYS A 197 14.53 19.71 -37.35
CA CYS A 197 13.15 19.69 -37.85
C CYS A 197 12.49 21.04 -37.50
N ASP A 198 12.01 21.70 -38.56
CA ASP A 198 11.53 23.09 -38.63
C ASP A 198 10.46 23.44 -37.58
N ALA A 199 10.71 24.53 -36.87
CA ALA A 199 9.91 25.04 -35.77
C ALA A 199 8.88 26.06 -36.27
N ARG A 200 7.70 25.61 -36.71
CA ARG A 200 6.54 26.51 -36.93
C ARG A 200 5.25 25.79 -36.52
N PHE A 201 4.50 26.39 -35.59
CA PHE A 201 3.23 25.96 -34.97
C PHE A 201 3.31 25.04 -33.73
N CYS A 202 3.56 25.62 -32.54
CA CYS A 202 2.62 25.61 -31.40
C CYS A 202 3.28 26.25 -30.16
N PRO A 203 2.65 27.22 -29.46
CA PRO A 203 3.18 27.80 -28.22
C PRO A 203 2.56 27.12 -26.99
N HIS A 204 3.35 26.29 -26.29
CA HIS A 204 3.52 26.25 -24.82
C HIS A 204 4.25 24.96 -24.37
N GLU A 205 5.52 25.16 -24.02
CA GLU A 205 6.27 24.51 -22.92
C GLU A 205 6.51 22.98 -22.90
N ARG A 206 7.52 22.60 -23.69
CA ARG A 206 8.62 21.63 -23.46
C ARG A 206 8.61 20.79 -22.16
N ILE A 207 8.40 19.48 -22.29
CA ILE A 207 9.00 18.43 -21.43
C ILE A 207 9.55 17.32 -22.34
N LEU A 208 10.87 17.16 -22.33
CA LEU A 208 11.63 16.16 -23.08
C LEU A 208 11.56 14.80 -22.36
N LEU A 209 10.88 13.85 -23.00
CA LEU A 209 10.82 12.43 -22.66
C LEU A 209 12.12 11.73 -23.06
N PHE A 210 12.94 11.29 -22.09
CA PHE A 210 13.89 10.18 -22.29
C PHE A 210 14.20 9.51 -20.95
N GLY A 211 13.99 8.18 -20.87
CA GLY A 211 14.64 7.34 -19.86
C GLY A 211 13.73 6.65 -18.83
N LEU A 212 12.65 5.99 -19.26
CA LEU A 212 12.09 4.89 -18.47
C LEU A 212 12.74 3.60 -18.96
N MET A 213 13.74 3.10 -18.24
CA MET A 213 14.22 1.73 -18.37
C MET A 213 14.59 1.24 -16.97
N TRP A 214 14.02 0.08 -16.59
CA TRP A 214 14.28 -0.71 -15.38
C TRP A 214 13.56 -0.30 -14.08
N LEU A 215 12.43 -0.97 -13.76
CA LEU A 215 12.16 -1.52 -12.42
C LEU A 215 10.85 -2.32 -12.39
N CYS A 216 10.87 -3.38 -11.57
CA CYS A 216 9.77 -3.94 -10.74
C CYS A 216 9.51 -5.46 -10.87
N VAL A 217 10.07 -6.21 -9.93
CA VAL A 217 9.34 -7.33 -9.33
C VAL A 217 8.43 -6.72 -8.26
N MET A 218 7.15 -6.53 -8.57
CA MET A 218 6.13 -6.24 -7.55
C MET A 218 4.78 -6.72 -8.07
N VAL A 219 4.17 -7.66 -7.34
CA VAL A 219 2.86 -8.22 -7.61
C VAL A 219 1.82 -7.11 -7.40
N LEU A 220 1.22 -6.64 -8.49
CA LEU A 220 0.17 -5.61 -8.50
C LEU A 220 -1.20 -6.27 -8.24
N TYR A 221 -1.68 -6.14 -7.01
CA TYR A 221 -3.09 -5.93 -6.73
C TYR A 221 -3.23 -4.42 -6.48
N LEU A 222 -3.91 -3.70 -7.37
CA LEU A 222 -4.48 -2.35 -7.21
C LEU A 222 -4.42 -1.60 -8.56
N PHE A 223 -5.31 -1.94 -9.48
CA PHE A 223 -5.87 -0.97 -10.43
C PHE A 223 -7.22 -1.50 -10.85
N GLY A 224 -8.26 -0.92 -10.28
CA GLY A 224 -9.60 -1.14 -10.79
C GLY A 224 -10.41 0.14 -10.62
N CYS A 225 -10.79 0.70 -11.76
CA CYS A 225 -11.68 1.86 -11.86
C CYS A 225 -13.10 1.44 -11.50
N VAL A 226 -13.76 2.22 -10.64
CA VAL A 226 -15.15 2.02 -10.22
C VAL A 226 -16.11 2.46 -11.34
N CYS A 227 -16.76 1.52 -12.04
CA CYS A 227 -17.74 1.83 -13.08
C CYS A 227 -19.11 2.20 -12.50
N ASN A 228 -19.34 3.47 -12.18
CA ASN A 228 -20.69 4.03 -11.99
C ASN A 228 -21.09 4.82 -13.26
N PRO A 229 -22.25 4.55 -13.93
CA PRO A 229 -22.60 5.17 -15.22
C PRO A 229 -22.81 6.69 -15.21
N GLY A 230 -22.66 7.36 -14.06
CA GLY A 230 -22.72 8.81 -13.92
C GLY A 230 -21.42 9.48 -13.43
N VAL A 231 -20.32 8.73 -13.26
CA VAL A 231 -19.09 9.23 -12.57
C VAL A 231 -17.82 9.10 -13.43
N LEU A 232 -17.85 8.44 -14.59
CA LEU A 232 -16.67 8.19 -15.41
C LEU A 232 -16.81 8.75 -16.83
N PHE A 233 -16.71 10.06 -16.94
CA PHE A 233 -16.11 10.70 -18.11
C PHE A 233 -15.25 11.86 -17.60
N GLN A 234 -13.95 11.60 -17.41
CA GLN A 234 -12.83 12.55 -17.65
C GLN A 234 -11.57 12.12 -16.89
N SER A 235 -10.81 11.18 -17.46
CA SER A 235 -9.40 11.46 -17.73
C SER A 235 -8.89 10.44 -18.74
N ASP A 236 -8.83 10.84 -20.01
CA ASP A 236 -8.27 10.02 -21.09
C ASP A 236 -6.76 9.74 -20.89
N ASN A 237 -6.10 10.40 -19.92
CA ASN A 237 -4.66 10.36 -19.71
C ASN A 237 -4.13 9.21 -18.83
N VAL A 238 -4.96 8.52 -18.03
CA VAL A 238 -4.45 7.48 -17.11
C VAL A 238 -3.96 6.24 -17.88
N PHE A 239 -4.65 5.90 -18.96
CA PHE A 239 -4.35 4.70 -19.76
C PHE A 239 -3.17 4.89 -20.72
N ASP A 240 -2.74 6.13 -20.98
CA ASP A 240 -1.62 6.41 -21.88
C ASP A 240 -0.25 6.20 -21.22
N ASN A 241 -0.20 6.23 -19.89
CA ASN A 241 1.01 5.96 -19.11
C ASN A 241 1.29 4.47 -18.87
N PHE A 242 0.41 3.56 -19.31
CA PHE A 242 0.67 2.12 -19.17
C PHE A 242 1.88 1.63 -19.97
N SER A 243 2.27 2.36 -21.02
CA SER A 243 3.52 2.14 -21.75
C SER A 243 4.78 2.19 -20.87
N GLY A 244 4.74 2.85 -19.70
CA GLY A 244 5.85 2.89 -18.75
C GLY A 244 6.07 1.58 -17.97
N VAL A 245 5.12 0.63 -18.02
CA VAL A 245 5.21 -0.63 -17.25
C VAL A 245 6.05 -1.66 -18.01
N MET A 246 7.36 -1.66 -17.77
CA MET A 246 8.31 -2.59 -18.43
C MET A 246 8.68 -3.82 -17.58
N ALA A 247 8.32 -3.78 -16.30
CA ALA A 247 8.66 -4.82 -15.34
C ALA A 247 7.87 -6.10 -15.57
N PRO A 248 8.37 -7.30 -15.19
CA PRO A 248 7.55 -8.49 -15.21
C PRO A 248 6.32 -8.30 -14.30
N PHE A 249 5.11 -8.47 -14.84
CA PHE A 249 3.88 -8.32 -14.06
C PHE A 249 2.84 -9.40 -14.37
N LEU A 250 2.04 -9.73 -13.35
CA LEU A 250 0.85 -10.55 -13.46
C LEU A 250 -0.35 -9.66 -13.18
N THR A 251 -1.27 -9.60 -14.14
CA THR A 251 -2.59 -9.02 -13.96
C THR A 251 -3.60 -10.15 -13.81
N VAL A 252 -4.40 -10.10 -12.74
CA VAL A 252 -5.50 -11.04 -12.49
C VAL A 252 -6.81 -10.27 -12.40
N HIS A 253 -7.88 -10.80 -12.98
CA HIS A 253 -9.19 -10.14 -12.94
C HIS A 253 -10.34 -11.16 -13.05
N GLY A 254 -11.48 -10.91 -12.40
CA GLY A 254 -12.66 -11.78 -12.48
C GLY A 254 -13.74 -11.22 -13.40
N THR A 255 -14.40 -12.03 -14.23
CA THR A 255 -15.42 -11.51 -15.17
C THR A 255 -16.71 -11.05 -14.50
N ALA A 256 -16.97 -11.46 -13.26
CA ALA A 256 -18.10 -11.02 -12.44
C ALA A 256 -17.72 -9.88 -11.48
N ASP A 257 -16.57 -9.21 -11.69
CA ASP A 257 -16.19 -8.02 -10.95
C ASP A 257 -17.18 -6.87 -11.21
N GLY A 258 -18.02 -6.57 -10.21
CA GLY A 258 -18.97 -5.45 -10.25
C GLY A 258 -18.40 -4.13 -9.74
N VAL A 259 -17.17 -4.14 -9.22
CA VAL A 259 -16.46 -2.94 -8.79
C VAL A 259 -15.69 -2.38 -9.97
N THR A 260 -14.98 -3.23 -10.72
CA THR A 260 -14.01 -2.77 -11.72
C THR A 260 -14.10 -3.57 -13.02
N CYS A 261 -13.87 -2.92 -14.15
CA CYS A 261 -14.08 -3.54 -15.46
C CYS A 261 -12.83 -4.32 -15.93
N PRO A 262 -12.97 -5.56 -16.43
CA PRO A 262 -11.84 -6.34 -16.96
C PRO A 262 -11.14 -5.66 -18.13
N THR A 263 -11.83 -4.78 -18.87
CA THR A 263 -11.27 -3.99 -19.96
C THR A 263 -10.07 -3.16 -19.51
N SER A 264 -10.07 -2.58 -18.31
CA SER A 264 -8.91 -1.83 -17.81
C SER A 264 -7.70 -2.72 -17.56
N SER A 265 -7.92 -3.95 -17.08
CA SER A 265 -6.87 -4.95 -16.89
C SER A 265 -6.32 -5.47 -18.23
N GLN A 266 -7.18 -5.60 -19.24
CA GLN A 266 -6.79 -5.90 -20.62
C GLN A 266 -5.96 -4.77 -21.22
N LEU A 267 -6.38 -3.51 -21.07
CA LEU A 267 -5.62 -2.35 -21.55
C LEU A 267 -4.22 -2.27 -20.90
N LEU A 268 -4.09 -2.55 -19.60
CA LEU A 268 -2.79 -2.61 -18.94
C LEU A 268 -1.90 -3.70 -19.55
N TYR A 269 -2.46 -4.87 -19.81
CA TYR A 269 -1.73 -5.96 -20.46
C TYR A 269 -1.32 -5.60 -21.89
N GLU A 270 -2.21 -4.99 -22.67
CA GLU A 270 -1.94 -4.63 -24.06
C GLU A 270 -0.91 -3.50 -24.16
N LYS A 271 -1.14 -2.39 -23.44
CA LYS A 271 -0.30 -1.19 -23.50
C LYS A 271 1.00 -1.30 -22.69
N GLY A 272 1.10 -2.22 -21.74
CA GLY A 272 2.31 -2.40 -20.93
C GLY A 272 3.54 -2.78 -21.78
N SER A 273 4.66 -2.06 -21.66
CA SER A 273 5.88 -2.34 -22.45
C SER A 273 6.69 -3.56 -21.96
N SER A 274 6.24 -4.23 -20.90
CA SER A 274 6.90 -5.41 -20.35
C SER A 274 6.95 -6.57 -21.34
N ALA A 275 8.14 -7.11 -21.54
CA ALA A 275 8.33 -8.35 -22.30
C ALA A 275 7.92 -9.61 -21.51
N ASP A 276 7.73 -9.51 -20.20
CA ASP A 276 7.39 -10.62 -19.31
C ASP A 276 6.12 -10.36 -18.51
N LYS A 277 5.04 -10.07 -19.23
CA LYS A 277 3.70 -9.80 -18.70
C LYS A 277 2.77 -10.98 -18.87
N THR A 278 1.82 -11.13 -17.96
CA THR A 278 0.79 -12.17 -18.05
C THR A 278 -0.54 -11.59 -17.58
N LEU A 279 -1.61 -11.88 -18.32
CA LEU A 279 -2.98 -11.58 -17.91
C LEU A 279 -3.73 -12.89 -17.70
N LYS A 280 -4.41 -13.02 -16.55
CA LYS A 280 -5.36 -14.09 -16.29
C LYS A 280 -6.72 -13.51 -15.95
N ILE A 281 -7.70 -13.83 -16.78
CA ILE A 281 -9.10 -13.50 -16.56
C ILE A 281 -9.81 -14.76 -16.06
N TYR A 282 -10.44 -14.69 -14.90
CA TYR A 282 -11.13 -15.80 -14.28
C TYR A 282 -12.64 -15.66 -14.46
N ASP A 283 -13.23 -16.60 -15.18
CA ASP A 283 -14.65 -16.54 -15.49
C ASP A 283 -15.53 -16.78 -14.25
N GLY A 284 -16.57 -15.97 -14.09
CA GLY A 284 -17.52 -16.01 -12.98
C GLY A 284 -16.97 -15.54 -11.63
N MET A 285 -15.72 -15.07 -11.57
CA MET A 285 -15.11 -14.59 -10.33
C MET A 285 -15.28 -13.08 -10.14
N TYR A 286 -15.36 -12.63 -8.89
CA TYR A 286 -15.60 -11.27 -8.44
C TYR A 286 -14.28 -10.49 -8.18
N HIS A 287 -14.41 -9.22 -7.78
CA HIS A 287 -13.29 -8.29 -7.55
C HIS A 287 -12.16 -8.85 -6.67
N SER A 288 -12.52 -9.46 -5.54
CA SER A 288 -11.57 -9.92 -4.54
C SER A 288 -11.20 -11.39 -4.77
N LEU A 289 -10.40 -11.69 -5.79
CA LEU A 289 -10.16 -13.07 -6.23
C LEU A 289 -9.56 -14.03 -5.17
N VAL A 290 -8.92 -13.52 -4.12
CA VAL A 290 -8.35 -14.34 -3.03
C VAL A 290 -9.22 -14.33 -1.77
N GLN A 291 -9.96 -13.24 -1.51
CA GLN A 291 -10.68 -13.04 -0.25
C GLN A 291 -12.20 -13.08 -0.41
N GLY A 292 -12.74 -12.70 -1.57
CA GLY A 292 -14.17 -12.65 -1.89
C GLY A 292 -14.69 -13.87 -2.62
N GLU A 293 -13.81 -14.77 -3.05
CA GLU A 293 -14.16 -16.00 -3.77
C GLU A 293 -14.41 -17.19 -2.83
N PRO A 294 -15.18 -18.20 -3.26
CA PRO A 294 -15.18 -19.52 -2.63
C PRO A 294 -13.76 -20.12 -2.60
N ASP A 295 -13.45 -20.93 -1.58
CA ASP A 295 -12.09 -21.46 -1.36
C ASP A 295 -11.50 -22.14 -2.61
N LYS A 296 -12.30 -22.94 -3.33
CA LYS A 296 -11.90 -23.59 -4.58
C LYS A 296 -11.39 -22.60 -5.66
N ASN A 297 -11.98 -21.42 -5.72
CA ASN A 297 -11.65 -20.39 -6.70
C ASN A 297 -10.43 -19.60 -6.23
N ALA A 298 -10.36 -19.26 -4.94
CA ALA A 298 -9.20 -18.62 -4.33
C ALA A 298 -7.93 -19.50 -4.44
N GLU A 299 -8.04 -20.81 -4.26
CA GLU A 299 -6.95 -21.77 -4.42
C GLU A 299 -6.40 -21.79 -5.85
N ILE A 300 -7.27 -21.71 -6.86
CA ILE A 300 -6.87 -21.60 -8.28
C ILE A 300 -6.04 -20.33 -8.49
N VAL A 301 -6.52 -19.19 -7.99
CA VAL A 301 -5.86 -17.89 -8.15
C VAL A 301 -4.50 -17.89 -7.45
N LEU A 302 -4.42 -18.42 -6.22
CA LEU A 302 -3.20 -18.52 -5.44
C LEU A 302 -2.17 -19.46 -6.09
N ARG A 303 -2.61 -20.61 -6.61
CA ARG A 303 -1.75 -21.53 -7.37
C ARG A 303 -1.16 -20.82 -8.59
N ASP A 304 -1.99 -20.12 -9.35
CA ASP A 304 -1.58 -19.44 -10.57
C ASP A 304 -0.59 -18.29 -10.29
N MET A 305 -0.79 -17.55 -9.19
CA MET A 305 0.17 -16.54 -8.71
C MET A 305 1.49 -17.19 -8.31
N ARG A 306 1.44 -18.30 -7.56
CA ARG A 306 2.63 -19.03 -7.12
C ARG A 306 3.44 -19.53 -8.31
N GLU A 307 2.81 -20.19 -9.27
CA GLU A 307 3.47 -20.68 -10.49
C GLU A 307 4.10 -19.54 -11.29
N TRP A 308 3.43 -18.38 -11.35
CA TRP A 308 3.95 -17.20 -12.03
C TRP A 308 5.21 -16.66 -11.33
N ILE A 309 5.23 -16.65 -9.99
CA ILE A 309 6.39 -16.25 -9.18
C ILE A 309 7.52 -17.26 -9.34
N ASP A 310 7.25 -18.56 -9.18
CA ASP A 310 8.26 -19.63 -9.24
C ASP A 310 9.01 -19.64 -10.57
N LYS A 311 8.29 -19.46 -11.69
CA LYS A 311 8.90 -19.32 -13.03
C LYS A 311 9.90 -18.18 -13.11
N ARG A 312 9.66 -17.09 -12.38
CA ARG A 312 10.50 -15.89 -12.40
C ARG A 312 11.64 -15.97 -11.40
N VAL A 313 11.42 -16.61 -10.26
CA VAL A 313 12.51 -17.00 -9.35
C VAL A 313 13.49 -17.92 -10.10
N ALA A 314 13.02 -18.90 -10.86
CA ALA A 314 13.89 -19.75 -11.68
C ALA A 314 14.61 -18.96 -12.80
N ARG A 315 13.88 -18.07 -13.49
CA ARG A 315 14.41 -17.28 -14.63
C ARG A 315 15.41 -16.20 -14.22
N TYR A 316 15.16 -15.51 -13.11
CA TYR A 316 15.92 -14.34 -12.68
C TYR A 316 16.76 -14.58 -11.43
N GLY A 317 16.46 -15.60 -10.61
CA GLY A 317 17.13 -15.87 -9.34
C GLY A 317 18.61 -16.21 -9.45
N ASN A 318 19.06 -16.80 -10.56
CA ASN A 318 20.49 -17.06 -10.78
C ASN A 318 21.28 -15.82 -11.22
N LYS A 319 20.63 -14.77 -11.75
CA LYS A 319 21.31 -13.50 -12.08
C LYS A 319 21.65 -12.67 -10.83
N ALA A 320 20.98 -12.92 -9.71
CA ALA A 320 21.24 -12.22 -8.45
C ALA A 320 22.49 -12.74 -7.73
N LYS A 321 22.80 -14.05 -7.82
CA LYS A 321 23.98 -14.64 -7.16
C LYS A 321 25.32 -14.23 -7.76
N GLY A 322 25.38 -13.98 -9.07
CA GLY A 322 26.62 -13.56 -9.75
C GLY A 322 27.07 -12.12 -9.45
N LEU A 323 26.27 -11.33 -8.72
CA LEU A 323 26.63 -9.98 -8.28
C LEU A 323 27.30 -9.96 -6.89
N GLU A 324 27.20 -11.05 -6.12
CA GLU A 324 27.84 -11.17 -4.80
C GLU A 324 29.30 -11.65 -4.89
N GLU A 325 29.68 -12.37 -5.96
CA GLU A 325 31.06 -12.89 -6.13
C GLU A 325 32.04 -11.87 -6.75
N GLY A 326 31.58 -10.64 -7.01
CA GLY A 326 32.36 -9.57 -7.65
C GLY A 326 32.56 -8.31 -6.79
N ILE A 327 32.33 -8.37 -5.47
CA ILE A 327 32.60 -7.27 -4.52
C ILE A 327 33.75 -7.65 -3.60
#